data_AF-A0A165JFC8-F1
#
_entry.id   AF-A0A165JFC8-F1
#
_cell.length_a   1.000
_cell.length_b   1.000
_cell.length_c   1.000
_cell.angle_alpha   90.00
_cell.angle_beta   90.00
_cell.angle_gamma   90.00
#
_symmetry.space_group_name_H-M   'P 1'
#
loop_
_entity.id
_entity.type
_entity.pdbx_description
1 polymer ?
#
loop_
_entity_poly.entity_id
_entity_poly.type
_entity_poly.pdbx_seq_one_letter_code
_entity_poly.pdbx_strand_id
1 'polypeptide(L)'
;MGSITTMPSDIRRLERRARAFAAQFRAFTATTPGLCLKCFYAFVADLDSAAYEHLSAKCPEFFDALMGFVSTDYGPNDWDSRVAISVDMLVYHSTQCPNCAASDTAGLALSTEEPPFDTFFDRCCRTLARCLAPPVNPNVNSRQSKIQKKPFRPGSWPSRPEQLFPLGAEQTVGHLIQLSSLMYTGPIVLLTAMLLRYRKPVFEEIVHPRHDHLILRRIEPALGEAAKLATDALTAFHGNANSTPTSASDRIVVKAMARYNDFPRLLHVITSGVDFEGHDLALFAFRYEARLYRAVVSVVEKLHNPGAWDVYLPNVAIALYS
;
A
#
# COMPACT_ATOMS: atom_id res chain seq x y z
N MET A 1 21.22 37.13 17.61
CA MET A 1 19.75 37.30 17.46
C MET A 1 19.23 36.09 16.69
N GLY A 2 18.74 35.07 17.40
CA GLY A 2 18.17 33.89 16.77
C GLY A 2 16.81 34.25 16.20
N SER A 3 16.68 34.19 14.88
CA SER A 3 15.40 34.33 14.19
C SER A 3 14.51 33.18 14.65
N ILE A 4 13.54 33.48 15.52
CA ILE A 4 12.48 32.55 15.90
C ILE A 4 11.64 32.36 14.65
N THR A 5 11.95 31.31 13.89
CA THR A 5 11.16 30.88 12.76
C THR A 5 9.82 30.41 13.33
N THR A 6 8.82 31.28 13.26
CA THR A 6 7.44 30.97 13.61
C THR A 6 6.99 29.82 12.71
N MET A 7 6.94 28.61 13.27
CA MET A 7 6.43 27.45 12.53
C MET A 7 4.97 27.71 12.12
N PRO A 8 4.60 27.38 10.87
CA PRO A 8 3.21 27.47 10.42
C PRO A 8 2.27 26.75 11.41
N SER A 9 1.18 27.41 11.80
CA SER A 9 0.18 26.90 12.75
C SER A 9 -0.33 25.49 12.40
N ASP A 10 -0.34 25.16 11.11
CA ASP A 10 -0.83 23.90 10.58
C ASP A 10 0.08 22.72 10.93
N ILE A 11 1.40 22.90 10.94
CA ILE A 11 2.37 21.85 11.27
C ILE A 11 2.23 21.43 12.74
N ARG A 12 2.14 22.39 13.66
CA ARG A 12 1.93 22.10 15.10
C ARG A 12 0.60 21.39 15.35
N ARG A 13 -0.43 21.70 14.56
CA ARG A 13 -1.72 20.99 14.61
C ARG A 13 -1.57 19.55 14.15
N LEU A 14 -0.85 19.30 13.04
CA LEU A 14 -0.57 17.95 12.54
C LEU A 14 0.21 17.12 13.54
N GLU A 15 1.26 17.66 14.16
CA GLU A 15 2.03 16.94 15.17
C GLU A 15 1.16 16.52 16.38
N ARG A 16 0.31 17.42 16.88
CA ARG A 16 -0.60 17.09 18.00
C ARG A 16 -1.57 15.98 17.62
N ARG A 17 -2.13 16.02 16.41
CA ARG A 17 -3.01 14.95 15.90
C ARG A 17 -2.25 13.64 15.74
N ALA A 18 -1.04 13.66 15.18
CA ALA A 18 -0.19 12.47 15.02
C ALA A 18 0.10 11.81 16.38
N ARG A 19 0.48 12.59 17.40
CA ARG A 19 0.72 12.07 18.75
C ARG A 19 -0.55 11.50 19.40
N ALA A 20 -1.69 12.15 19.20
CA ALA A 20 -2.98 11.62 19.67
C ALA A 20 -3.33 10.29 19.00
N PHE A 21 -3.17 10.18 17.68
CA PHE A 21 -3.36 8.91 16.97
C PHE A 21 -2.35 7.85 17.41
N ALA A 22 -1.09 8.22 17.67
CA ALA A 22 -0.08 7.29 18.19
C ALA A 22 -0.55 6.65 19.51
N ALA A 23 -1.15 7.43 20.42
CA ALA A 23 -1.72 6.91 21.64
C ALA A 23 -2.93 6.01 21.38
N GLN A 24 -3.83 6.39 20.46
CA GLN A 24 -4.99 5.58 20.08
C GLN A 24 -4.59 4.24 19.46
N PHE A 25 -3.61 4.22 18.55
CA PHE A 25 -3.10 2.98 17.96
C PHE A 25 -2.49 2.04 18.99
N ARG A 26 -1.74 2.57 19.98
CA ARG A 26 -1.19 1.75 21.07
C ARG A 26 -2.25 1.18 22.00
N ALA A 27 -3.33 1.93 22.21
CA ALA A 27 -4.44 1.51 23.06
C ALA A 27 -5.47 0.64 22.32
N PHE A 28 -5.36 0.53 21.00
CA PHE A 28 -6.31 -0.21 20.18
C PHE A 28 -6.24 -1.70 20.51
N THR A 29 -7.40 -2.29 20.79
CA THR A 29 -7.59 -3.73 20.84
C THR A 29 -8.84 -4.09 20.05
N ALA A 30 -8.98 -5.37 19.67
CA ALA A 30 -10.15 -5.85 18.93
C ALA A 30 -11.48 -5.60 19.67
N THR A 31 -11.47 -5.56 21.01
CA THR A 31 -12.67 -5.34 21.85
C THR A 31 -12.84 -3.90 22.31
N THR A 32 -11.83 -3.05 22.11
CA THR A 32 -11.87 -1.62 22.49
C THR A 32 -11.26 -0.75 21.39
N PRO A 33 -11.93 -0.60 20.23
CA PRO A 33 -11.44 0.24 19.16
C PRO A 33 -11.64 1.73 19.48
N GLY A 34 -10.75 2.30 20.28
CA GLY A 34 -10.74 3.73 20.64
C GLY A 34 -10.31 4.68 19.51
N LEU A 35 -10.52 4.30 18.25
CA LEU A 35 -10.00 5.00 17.08
C LEU A 35 -11.13 5.36 16.12
N CYS A 36 -11.31 6.66 15.86
CA CYS A 36 -12.35 7.15 14.96
C CYS A 36 -11.88 7.15 13.49
N LEU A 37 -12.55 6.34 12.66
CA LEU A 37 -12.33 6.23 11.21
C LEU A 37 -12.37 7.59 10.51
N LYS A 38 -13.43 8.37 10.71
CA LYS A 38 -13.63 9.69 10.08
C LYS A 38 -12.49 10.65 10.42
N CYS A 39 -12.11 10.73 11.69
CA CYS A 39 -11.03 11.59 12.13
C CYS A 39 -9.67 11.19 11.56
N PHE A 40 -9.40 9.89 11.47
CA PHE A 40 -8.16 9.38 10.89
C PHE A 40 -8.11 9.63 9.38
N TYR A 41 -9.19 9.38 8.65
CA TYR A 41 -9.24 9.65 7.22
C TYR A 41 -9.06 11.14 6.90
N ALA A 42 -9.71 12.01 7.65
CA ALA A 42 -9.49 13.46 7.54
C ALA A 42 -8.03 13.82 7.85
N PHE A 43 -7.41 13.19 8.85
CA PHE A 43 -6.01 13.44 9.17
C PHE A 43 -5.07 13.02 8.05
N VAL A 44 -5.22 11.81 7.50
CA VAL A 44 -4.38 11.31 6.42
C VAL A 44 -4.60 12.08 5.12
N ALA A 45 -5.80 12.59 4.87
CA ALA A 45 -6.11 13.46 3.74
C ALA A 45 -5.36 14.81 3.80
N ASP A 46 -5.08 15.31 5.01
CA ASP A 46 -4.30 16.54 5.24
C ASP A 46 -2.78 16.32 5.09
N LEU A 47 -2.30 15.08 4.89
CA LEU A 47 -0.87 14.78 4.78
C LEU A 47 -0.38 14.85 3.33
N ASP A 48 0.34 15.92 2.99
CA ASP A 48 1.14 16.02 1.78
C ASP A 48 2.57 15.47 1.98
N SER A 49 3.40 15.53 0.92
CA SER A 49 4.78 15.01 0.98
C SER A 49 5.65 15.70 2.05
N ALA A 50 5.47 17.01 2.25
CA ALA A 50 6.21 17.76 3.25
C ALA A 50 5.76 17.40 4.68
N ALA A 51 4.46 17.15 4.87
CA ALA A 51 3.90 16.68 6.13
C ALA A 51 4.43 15.28 6.50
N TYR A 52 4.51 14.34 5.53
CA TYR A 52 5.13 13.03 5.79
C TYR A 52 6.59 13.17 6.22
N GLU A 53 7.39 13.96 5.49
CA GLU A 53 8.80 14.19 5.84
C GLU A 53 8.93 14.80 7.24
N HIS A 54 8.15 15.84 7.54
CA HIS A 54 8.17 16.49 8.85
C HIS A 54 7.76 15.55 9.99
N LEU A 55 6.65 14.83 9.84
CA LEU A 55 6.18 13.89 10.86
C LEU A 55 7.17 12.74 11.03
N SER A 56 7.82 12.27 9.97
CA SER A 56 8.82 11.19 10.07
C SER A 56 10.00 11.60 10.96
N ALA A 57 10.34 12.89 10.96
CA ALA A 57 11.44 13.44 11.74
C ALA A 57 11.03 13.88 13.16
N LYS A 58 9.81 14.43 13.33
CA LYS A 58 9.36 15.06 14.58
C LYS A 58 8.36 14.25 15.40
N CYS A 59 7.72 13.27 14.79
CA CYS A 59 6.75 12.39 15.41
C CYS A 59 6.97 10.91 14.99
N PRO A 60 8.20 10.35 15.09
CA PRO A 60 8.44 8.96 14.73
C PRO A 60 7.55 7.98 15.53
N GLU A 61 7.14 8.37 16.74
CA GLU A 61 6.24 7.61 17.60
C GLU A 61 4.87 7.34 16.97
N PHE A 62 4.41 8.17 16.02
CA PHE A 62 3.18 7.92 15.27
C PHE A 62 3.35 6.77 14.28
N PHE A 63 4.43 6.78 13.50
CA PHE A 63 4.70 5.70 12.55
C PHE A 63 5.08 4.39 13.25
N ASP A 64 5.78 4.46 14.38
CA ASP A 64 6.03 3.27 15.23
C ASP A 64 4.71 2.64 15.72
N ALA A 65 3.77 3.45 16.21
CA ALA A 65 2.47 2.97 16.65
C ALA A 65 1.63 2.41 15.50
N LEU A 66 1.67 3.08 14.34
CA LEU A 66 0.96 2.65 13.14
C LEU A 66 1.56 1.35 12.57
N MET A 67 2.89 1.20 12.59
CA MET A 67 3.57 -0.03 12.18
C MET A 67 3.26 -1.17 13.14
N GLY A 68 3.26 -0.90 14.45
CA GLY A 68 2.83 -1.85 15.47
C GLY A 68 1.39 -2.34 15.24
N PHE A 69 0.46 -1.41 14.95
CA PHE A 69 -0.91 -1.74 14.60
C PHE A 69 -0.99 -2.68 13.39
N VAL A 70 -0.39 -2.33 12.24
CA VAL A 70 -0.49 -3.18 11.03
C VAL A 70 0.30 -4.50 11.14
N SER A 71 1.16 -4.63 12.15
CA SER A 71 1.90 -5.87 12.43
C SER A 71 1.20 -6.76 13.45
N THR A 72 0.15 -6.26 14.11
CA THR A 72 -0.53 -6.99 15.18
C THR A 72 -1.59 -7.92 14.59
N ASP A 73 -1.56 -9.18 15.03
CA ASP A 73 -2.58 -10.16 14.69
C ASP A 73 -3.87 -9.91 15.49
N TYR A 74 -4.86 -9.32 14.82
CA TYR A 74 -6.22 -9.13 15.36
C TYR A 74 -7.18 -10.29 15.03
N GLY A 75 -6.65 -11.48 14.73
CA GLY A 75 -7.42 -12.58 14.15
C GLY A 75 -8.00 -12.25 12.76
N PRO A 76 -7.28 -11.54 11.86
CA PRO A 76 -7.84 -11.06 10.61
C PRO A 76 -8.09 -12.18 9.58
N ASN A 77 -7.58 -13.38 9.83
CA ASN A 77 -7.93 -14.57 9.05
C ASN A 77 -9.39 -15.01 9.28
N ASP A 78 -10.02 -14.53 10.35
CA ASP A 78 -11.42 -14.76 10.64
C ASP A 78 -12.28 -13.56 10.15
N TRP A 79 -13.20 -13.85 9.24
CA TRP A 79 -14.15 -12.87 8.72
C TRP A 79 -15.04 -12.31 9.83
N ASP A 80 -15.53 -13.15 10.72
CA ASP A 80 -16.47 -12.74 11.77
C ASP A 80 -15.80 -11.81 12.78
N SER A 81 -14.55 -12.10 13.14
CA SER A 81 -13.72 -11.20 13.95
C SER A 81 -13.54 -9.82 13.30
N ARG A 82 -13.24 -9.76 12.00
CA ARG A 82 -13.10 -8.47 11.28
C ARG A 82 -14.40 -7.69 11.19
N VAL A 83 -15.53 -8.37 11.03
CA VAL A 83 -16.86 -7.75 11.07
C VAL A 83 -17.16 -7.21 12.47
N ALA A 84 -16.88 -7.98 13.53
CA ALA A 84 -17.09 -7.54 14.91
C ALA A 84 -16.27 -6.26 15.24
N ILE A 85 -14.97 -6.25 14.89
CA ILE A 85 -14.12 -5.06 15.05
C ILE A 85 -14.71 -3.88 14.27
N SER A 86 -15.19 -4.12 13.05
CA SER A 86 -15.81 -3.07 12.25
C SER A 86 -17.06 -2.48 12.90
N VAL A 87 -17.94 -3.32 13.46
CA VAL A 87 -19.13 -2.88 14.20
C VAL A 87 -18.74 -2.00 15.37
N ASP A 88 -17.78 -2.46 16.19
CA ASP A 88 -17.33 -1.71 17.37
C ASP A 88 -16.67 -0.37 16.97
N MET A 89 -15.90 -0.32 15.88
CA MET A 89 -15.34 0.93 15.33
C MET A 89 -16.44 1.91 14.89
N LEU A 90 -17.52 1.42 14.28
CA LEU A 90 -18.66 2.25 13.87
C LEU A 90 -19.47 2.76 15.07
N VAL A 91 -19.68 1.91 16.09
CA VAL A 91 -20.30 2.31 17.35
C VAL A 91 -19.47 3.41 18.02
N TYR A 92 -18.15 3.23 18.13
CA TYR A 92 -17.27 4.25 18.69
C TYR A 92 -17.35 5.56 17.89
N HIS A 93 -17.29 5.49 16.56
CA HIS A 93 -17.39 6.66 15.68
C HIS A 93 -18.68 7.47 15.90
N SER A 94 -19.81 6.78 15.99
CA SER A 94 -21.15 7.37 16.07
C SER A 94 -21.53 7.87 17.47
N THR A 95 -21.04 7.21 18.52
CA THR A 95 -21.53 7.45 19.90
C THR A 95 -20.47 8.01 20.85
N GLN A 96 -19.18 7.76 20.62
CA GLN A 96 -18.13 8.01 21.61
C GLN A 96 -17.05 8.97 21.13
N CYS A 97 -16.90 9.17 19.82
CA CYS A 97 -15.88 10.07 19.31
C CYS A 97 -16.23 11.54 19.65
N PRO A 98 -15.42 12.25 20.44
CA PRO A 98 -15.76 13.61 20.89
C PRO A 98 -15.82 14.62 19.74
N ASN A 99 -15.09 14.38 18.65
CA ASN A 99 -15.08 15.26 17.47
C ASN A 99 -16.25 14.99 16.53
N CYS A 100 -16.77 13.76 16.49
CA CYS A 100 -17.84 13.38 15.55
C CYS A 100 -19.22 13.45 16.21
N ALA A 101 -19.34 13.09 17.49
CA ALA A 101 -20.60 13.19 18.24
C ALA A 101 -21.12 14.64 18.34
N ALA A 102 -20.21 15.62 18.30
CA ALA A 102 -20.56 17.05 18.35
C ALA A 102 -20.89 17.66 16.98
N SER A 103 -20.81 16.91 15.88
CA SER A 103 -20.97 17.43 14.52
C SER A 103 -22.10 16.73 13.78
N ASP A 104 -23.14 17.47 13.39
CA ASP A 104 -24.25 17.03 12.52
C ASP A 104 -23.82 16.66 11.09
N THR A 105 -22.52 16.51 10.82
CA THR A 105 -22.01 16.32 9.46
C THR A 105 -22.12 14.87 8.99
N ALA A 106 -22.60 14.76 7.74
CA ALA A 106 -22.64 13.63 6.82
C ALA A 106 -21.89 12.35 7.27
N GLY A 107 -22.61 11.23 7.18
CA GLY A 107 -22.10 9.89 7.50
C GLY A 107 -20.85 9.52 6.71
N LEU A 108 -20.09 8.57 7.26
CA LEU A 108 -18.95 7.99 6.59
C LEU A 108 -19.44 7.20 5.37
N ALA A 109 -19.00 7.56 4.16
CA ALA A 109 -19.26 6.76 2.97
C ALA A 109 -18.46 5.45 3.09
N LEU A 110 -19.16 4.36 3.41
CA LEU A 110 -18.59 3.03 3.57
C LEU A 110 -18.91 2.19 2.34
N SER A 111 -17.95 1.38 1.90
CA SER A 111 -18.22 0.31 0.94
C SER A 111 -19.13 -0.73 1.60
N THR A 112 -20.08 -1.26 0.84
CA THR A 112 -20.88 -2.43 1.27
C THR A 112 -20.17 -3.75 0.94
N GLU A 113 -19.08 -3.70 0.19
CA GLU A 113 -18.37 -4.89 -0.31
C GLU A 113 -17.33 -5.42 0.70
N GLU A 114 -16.83 -4.59 1.63
CA GLU A 114 -15.89 -5.02 2.68
C GLU A 114 -16.19 -4.45 4.06
N PRO A 115 -15.68 -5.12 5.12
CA PRO A 115 -15.71 -4.59 6.47
C PRO A 115 -14.97 -3.24 6.55
N PRO A 116 -15.52 -2.23 7.26
CA PRO A 116 -14.85 -0.97 7.54
C PRO A 116 -13.42 -1.09 8.07
N PHE A 117 -13.15 -2.12 8.88
CA PHE A 117 -11.81 -2.44 9.39
C PHE A 117 -10.81 -2.67 8.25
N ASP A 118 -11.21 -3.35 7.18
CA ASP A 118 -10.30 -3.68 6.07
C ASP A 118 -9.90 -2.43 5.29
N THR A 119 -10.85 -1.54 5.05
CA THR A 119 -10.58 -0.25 4.40
C THR A 119 -9.69 0.63 5.29
N PHE A 120 -9.90 0.57 6.61
CA PHE A 120 -9.08 1.30 7.57
C PHE A 120 -7.65 0.77 7.61
N PHE A 121 -7.49 -0.55 7.64
CA PHE A 121 -6.21 -1.24 7.61
C PHE A 121 -5.44 -0.92 6.32
N ASP A 122 -6.11 -0.97 5.16
CA ASP A 122 -5.55 -0.55 3.88
C ASP A 122 -5.02 0.89 3.94
N ARG A 123 -5.80 1.81 4.51
CA ARG A 123 -5.37 3.20 4.68
C ARG A 123 -4.14 3.32 5.58
N CYS A 124 -4.06 2.54 6.65
CA CYS A 124 -2.89 2.50 7.54
C CYS A 124 -1.64 2.04 6.78
N CYS A 125 -1.74 0.94 6.03
CA CYS A 125 -0.66 0.42 5.21
C CYS A 125 -0.17 1.44 4.17
N ARG A 126 -1.10 2.12 3.47
CA ARG A 126 -0.75 3.16 2.48
C ARG A 126 -0.11 4.39 3.12
N THR A 127 -0.50 4.75 4.33
CA THR A 127 0.10 5.87 5.08
C THR A 127 1.56 5.56 5.42
N LEU A 128 1.85 4.33 5.86
CA LEU A 128 3.22 3.86 6.08
C LEU A 128 4.02 3.80 4.77
N ALA A 129 3.42 3.25 3.71
CA ALA A 129 4.07 3.11 2.41
C ALA A 129 4.51 4.46 1.82
N ARG A 130 3.68 5.51 1.94
CA ARG A 130 4.02 6.88 1.50
C ARG A 130 5.20 7.47 2.26
N CYS A 131 5.35 7.12 3.55
CA CYS A 131 6.49 7.53 4.36
C CYS A 131 7.77 6.80 3.93
N LEU A 132 7.68 5.49 3.65
CA LEU A 132 8.82 4.65 3.26
C LEU A 132 9.32 4.90 1.83
N ALA A 133 8.39 5.07 0.89
CA ALA A 133 8.65 5.26 -0.53
C ALA A 133 7.81 6.43 -1.07
N PRO A 134 8.28 7.68 -0.88
CA PRO A 134 7.58 8.85 -1.37
C PRO A 134 7.36 8.78 -2.90
N PRO A 135 6.21 9.23 -3.42
CA PRO A 135 5.94 9.21 -4.84
C PRO A 135 7.01 9.99 -5.62
N VAL A 136 7.55 9.37 -6.66
CA VAL A 136 8.57 10.00 -7.52
C VAL A 136 7.89 11.08 -8.36
N ASN A 137 8.36 12.32 -8.25
CA ASN A 137 7.82 13.45 -9.01
C ASN A 137 8.18 13.31 -10.50
N PRO A 138 7.20 13.13 -11.41
CA PRO A 138 7.46 12.86 -12.82
C PRO A 138 8.10 14.05 -13.57
N ASN A 139 7.98 15.27 -13.04
CA ASN A 139 8.52 16.49 -13.66
C ASN A 139 9.99 16.77 -13.30
N VAL A 140 10.59 15.97 -12.42
CA VAL A 140 12.02 16.05 -12.14
C VAL A 140 12.69 14.98 -12.99
N ASN A 141 13.49 15.40 -13.98
CA ASN A 141 14.42 14.56 -14.74
C ASN A 141 15.42 13.90 -13.76
N SER A 142 14.95 12.89 -13.02
CA SER A 142 15.74 12.18 -12.04
C SER A 142 16.37 11.00 -12.76
N ARG A 143 17.57 11.24 -13.30
CA ARG A 143 18.58 10.18 -13.42
C ARG A 143 18.70 9.53 -12.05
N GLN A 144 17.96 8.45 -11.84
CA GLN A 144 17.80 7.76 -10.56
C GLN A 144 17.36 8.74 -9.46
N SER A 145 16.10 8.66 -9.03
CA SER A 145 15.78 9.05 -7.66
C SER A 145 16.89 8.45 -6.80
N LYS A 146 17.60 9.27 -6.03
CA LYS A 146 18.65 8.79 -5.12
C LYS A 146 17.94 7.94 -4.07
N ILE A 147 17.56 6.72 -4.44
CA ILE A 147 17.04 5.73 -3.53
C ILE A 147 18.14 5.61 -2.51
N GLN A 148 17.76 5.97 -1.30
CA GLN A 148 18.68 6.42 -0.30
C GLN A 148 19.55 5.21 0.03
N LYS A 149 20.83 5.22 -0.39
CA LYS A 149 21.78 4.11 -0.20
C LYS A 149 21.88 3.59 1.25
N LYS A 150 21.29 4.30 2.21
CA LYS A 150 21.15 3.86 3.60
C LYS A 150 19.65 3.61 3.88
N PRO A 151 19.26 2.36 4.18
CA PRO A 151 17.88 1.99 4.49
C PRO A 151 17.36 2.66 5.78
N PHE A 152 18.26 3.13 6.63
CA PHE A 152 17.93 3.80 7.88
C PHE A 152 18.72 5.09 8.01
N ARG A 153 18.03 6.18 8.32
CA ARG A 153 18.62 7.51 8.48
C ARG A 153 18.42 7.99 9.91
N PRO A 154 19.49 8.44 10.59
CA PRO A 154 19.34 9.12 11.87
C PRO A 154 18.43 10.35 11.70
N GLY A 155 17.48 10.52 12.62
CA GLY A 155 16.59 11.69 12.63
C GLY A 155 15.33 11.61 11.77
N SER A 156 15.05 10.48 11.11
CA SER A 156 13.78 10.24 10.39
C SER A 156 13.34 8.79 10.55
N TRP A 157 12.03 8.56 10.65
CA TRP A 157 11.46 7.23 10.65
C TRP A 157 11.50 6.59 9.24
N PRO A 158 11.88 5.31 9.09
CA PRO A 158 12.50 4.46 10.10
C PRO A 158 14.00 4.79 10.25
N SER A 159 14.44 4.87 11.50
CA SER A 159 15.84 5.11 11.88
C SER A 159 16.60 3.84 12.25
N ARG A 160 15.88 2.74 12.47
CA ARG A 160 16.41 1.42 12.80
C ARG A 160 15.48 0.30 12.31
N PRO A 161 15.99 -0.93 12.09
CA PRO A 161 15.20 -2.06 11.61
C PRO A 161 13.98 -2.40 12.47
N GLU A 162 14.09 -2.27 13.80
CA GLU A 162 13.03 -2.64 14.74
C GLU A 162 11.79 -1.75 14.61
N GLN A 163 11.93 -0.56 14.03
CA GLN A 163 10.79 0.31 13.72
C GLN A 163 10.01 -0.18 12.49
N LEU A 164 10.69 -0.87 11.57
CA LEU A 164 10.07 -1.47 10.39
C LEU A 164 9.55 -2.89 10.69
N PHE A 165 10.17 -3.58 11.64
CA PHE A 165 9.84 -4.94 12.05
C PHE A 165 9.65 -5.01 13.57
N PRO A 166 8.57 -4.43 14.12
CA PRO A 166 8.36 -4.41 15.57
C PRO A 166 8.29 -5.80 16.21
N LEU A 167 7.97 -6.84 15.44
CA LEU A 167 7.90 -8.23 15.87
C LEU A 167 9.00 -9.13 15.24
N GLY A 168 9.99 -8.51 14.58
CA GLY A 168 10.96 -9.22 13.73
C GLY A 168 10.44 -9.44 12.30
N ALA A 169 11.36 -9.66 11.36
CA ALA A 169 11.05 -9.73 9.93
C ALA A 169 10.07 -10.88 9.62
N GLU A 170 10.33 -12.08 10.14
CA GLU A 170 9.47 -13.27 9.95
C GLU A 170 8.01 -12.99 10.33
N GLN A 171 7.78 -12.48 11.55
CA GLN A 171 6.41 -12.25 12.03
C GLN A 171 5.75 -11.06 11.34
N THR A 172 6.44 -9.92 11.24
CA THR A 172 5.88 -8.71 10.63
C THR A 172 5.58 -8.91 9.14
N VAL A 173 6.55 -9.44 8.38
CA VAL A 173 6.38 -9.63 6.92
C VAL A 173 5.46 -10.81 6.64
N GLY A 174 5.63 -11.94 7.35
CA GLY A 174 4.73 -13.09 7.22
C GLY A 174 3.27 -12.74 7.46
N HIS A 175 2.98 -11.94 8.49
CA HIS A 175 1.63 -11.45 8.75
C HIS A 175 1.08 -10.59 7.60
N LEU A 176 1.86 -9.62 7.09
CA LEU A 176 1.45 -8.80 5.95
C LEU A 176 1.21 -9.63 4.68
N ILE A 177 1.99 -10.69 4.46
CA ILE A 177 1.80 -11.60 3.33
C ILE A 177 0.47 -12.36 3.48
N GLN A 178 0.17 -12.89 4.66
CA GLN A 178 -1.12 -13.55 4.92
C GLN A 178 -2.28 -12.59 4.63
N LEU A 179 -2.22 -11.38 5.18
CA LEU A 179 -3.22 -10.34 4.95
C LEU A 179 -3.36 -9.94 3.48
N SER A 180 -2.27 -9.93 2.74
CA SER A 180 -2.30 -9.59 1.30
C SER A 180 -3.17 -10.55 0.48
N SER A 181 -3.37 -11.77 0.96
CA SER A 181 -4.24 -12.76 0.32
C SER A 181 -5.73 -12.58 0.65
N LEU A 182 -6.05 -11.84 1.72
CA LEU A 182 -7.40 -11.70 2.27
C LEU A 182 -8.00 -10.31 2.16
N MET A 183 -7.16 -9.27 2.10
CA MET A 183 -7.59 -7.87 2.17
C MET A 183 -7.38 -7.15 0.83
N TYR A 184 -7.64 -5.84 0.85
CA TYR A 184 -7.24 -4.91 -0.20
C TYR A 184 -5.73 -4.90 -0.46
N THR A 185 -5.29 -4.09 -1.42
CA THR A 185 -3.89 -4.01 -1.83
C THR A 185 -2.99 -3.28 -0.82
N GLY A 186 -3.51 -2.76 0.30
CA GLY A 186 -2.75 -2.08 1.35
C GLY A 186 -1.49 -2.83 1.79
N PRO A 187 -1.60 -4.09 2.27
CA PRO A 187 -0.44 -4.93 2.58
C PRO A 187 0.55 -5.05 1.41
N ILE A 188 0.06 -5.21 0.17
CA ILE A 188 0.91 -5.25 -1.04
C ILE A 188 1.67 -3.93 -1.22
N VAL A 189 1.01 -2.78 -1.04
CA VAL A 189 1.64 -1.45 -1.14
C VAL A 189 2.72 -1.29 -0.08
N LEU A 190 2.44 -1.72 1.15
CA LEU A 190 3.39 -1.64 2.24
C LEU A 190 4.60 -2.55 2.00
N LEU A 191 4.38 -3.82 1.63
CA LEU A 191 5.44 -4.75 1.26
C LEU A 191 6.31 -4.21 0.12
N THR A 192 5.69 -3.62 -0.90
CA THR A 192 6.40 -2.97 -2.00
C THR A 192 7.30 -1.82 -1.51
N ALA A 193 6.79 -0.98 -0.61
CA ALA A 193 7.55 0.12 -0.04
C ALA A 193 8.66 -0.36 0.92
N MET A 194 8.41 -1.45 1.66
CA MET A 194 9.40 -2.11 2.50
C MET A 194 10.52 -2.74 1.66
N LEU A 195 10.21 -3.38 0.52
CA LEU A 195 11.22 -3.89 -0.42
C LEU A 195 12.09 -2.76 -0.98
N LEU A 196 11.48 -1.63 -1.36
CA LEU A 196 12.22 -0.44 -1.81
C LEU A 196 13.12 0.15 -0.73
N ARG A 197 12.78 -0.05 0.55
CA ARG A 197 13.49 0.54 1.68
C ARG A 197 14.56 -0.38 2.26
N TYR A 198 14.25 -1.66 2.44
CA TYR A 198 15.11 -2.63 3.12
C TYR A 198 14.85 -4.05 2.59
N ARG A 199 15.29 -4.29 1.35
CA ARG A 199 14.93 -5.46 0.53
C ARG A 199 15.19 -6.80 1.21
N LYS A 200 16.44 -7.09 1.58
CA LYS A 200 16.89 -8.45 1.93
C LYS A 200 15.96 -9.18 2.92
N PRO A 201 15.72 -8.67 4.15
CA PRO A 201 14.86 -9.37 5.10
C PRO A 201 13.38 -9.44 4.68
N VAL A 202 12.91 -8.52 3.83
CA VAL A 202 11.53 -8.54 3.32
C VAL A 202 11.40 -9.58 2.22
N PHE A 203 12.36 -9.62 1.31
CA PHE A 203 12.35 -10.52 0.18
C PHE A 203 12.54 -11.98 0.60
N GLU A 204 13.46 -12.25 1.55
CA GLU A 204 13.66 -13.57 2.14
C GLU A 204 12.34 -14.14 2.70
N GLU A 205 11.53 -13.32 3.37
CA GLU A 205 10.22 -13.73 3.91
C GLU A 205 9.12 -13.87 2.85
N ILE A 206 9.18 -13.08 1.77
CA ILE A 206 8.27 -13.19 0.62
C ILE A 206 8.47 -14.50 -0.12
N VAL A 207 9.71 -14.90 -0.37
CA VAL A 207 10.04 -16.16 -1.07
C VAL A 207 10.14 -17.37 -0.13
N HIS A 208 9.90 -17.16 1.17
CA HIS A 208 9.94 -18.24 2.14
C HIS A 208 8.89 -19.29 1.78
N PRO A 209 9.20 -20.61 1.83
CA PRO A 209 8.28 -21.67 1.38
C PRO A 209 6.91 -21.73 2.09
N ARG A 210 6.79 -21.08 3.25
CA ARG A 210 5.50 -20.93 3.95
C ARG A 210 4.57 -19.89 3.31
N HIS A 211 5.13 -18.96 2.55
CA HIS A 211 4.46 -17.75 2.07
C HIS A 211 4.53 -17.55 0.55
N ASP A 212 5.49 -18.19 -0.13
CA ASP A 212 5.87 -18.02 -1.54
C ASP A 212 4.68 -17.91 -2.52
N HIS A 213 3.64 -18.70 -2.31
CA HIS A 213 2.46 -18.77 -3.16
C HIS A 213 1.34 -17.80 -2.77
N LEU A 214 1.33 -17.23 -1.56
CA LEU A 214 0.19 -16.44 -1.05
C LEU A 214 0.03 -15.13 -1.82
N ILE A 215 1.13 -14.41 -2.04
CA ILE A 215 1.11 -13.17 -2.85
C ILE A 215 0.74 -13.51 -4.30
N LEU A 216 1.33 -14.55 -4.87
CA LEU A 216 1.08 -14.95 -6.26
C LEU A 216 -0.39 -15.35 -6.50
N ARG A 217 -1.01 -16.06 -5.55
CA ARG A 217 -2.45 -16.37 -5.56
C ARG A 217 -3.34 -15.13 -5.57
N ARG A 218 -2.84 -13.99 -5.10
CA ARG A 218 -3.54 -12.71 -5.19
C ARG A 218 -3.25 -11.97 -6.50
N ILE A 219 -1.98 -11.92 -6.91
CA ILE A 219 -1.53 -11.19 -8.11
C ILE A 219 -2.19 -11.75 -9.36
N GLU A 220 -2.16 -13.07 -9.58
CA GLU A 220 -2.62 -13.68 -10.82
C GLU A 220 -4.12 -13.40 -11.08
N PRO A 221 -5.06 -13.68 -10.15
CA PRO A 221 -6.46 -13.32 -10.36
C PRO A 221 -6.66 -11.81 -10.50
N ALA A 222 -5.92 -10.98 -9.76
CA ALA A 222 -6.04 -9.53 -9.86
C ALA A 222 -5.64 -9.00 -11.25
N LEU A 223 -4.57 -9.53 -11.84
CA LEU A 223 -4.19 -9.23 -13.22
C LEU A 223 -5.23 -9.76 -14.22
N GLY A 224 -5.82 -10.93 -13.97
CA GLY A 224 -6.93 -11.45 -14.76
C GLY A 224 -8.16 -10.53 -14.75
N GLU A 225 -8.55 -10.02 -13.58
CA GLU A 225 -9.64 -9.05 -13.46
C GLU A 225 -9.28 -7.69 -14.09
N ALA A 226 -8.03 -7.25 -13.97
CA ALA A 226 -7.55 -6.07 -14.69
C ALA A 226 -7.68 -6.23 -16.22
N ALA A 227 -7.33 -7.39 -16.76
CA ALA A 227 -7.47 -7.69 -18.19
C ALA A 227 -8.94 -7.69 -18.66
N LYS A 228 -9.88 -8.16 -17.81
CA LYS A 228 -11.32 -8.06 -18.08
C LYS A 228 -11.77 -6.61 -18.15
N LEU A 229 -11.44 -5.81 -17.14
CA LEU A 229 -11.77 -4.37 -17.13
C LEU A 229 -11.15 -3.63 -18.32
N ALA A 230 -9.94 -4.00 -18.71
CA ALA A 230 -9.30 -3.44 -19.89
C ALA A 230 -10.07 -3.77 -21.17
N THR A 231 -10.54 -5.01 -21.30
CA THR A 231 -11.35 -5.46 -22.43
C THR A 231 -12.69 -4.72 -22.49
N ASP A 232 -13.37 -4.57 -21.35
CA ASP A 232 -14.65 -3.85 -21.26
C ASP A 232 -14.48 -2.36 -21.60
N ALA A 233 -13.43 -1.72 -21.07
CA ALA A 233 -13.11 -0.33 -21.35
C ALA A 233 -12.76 -0.10 -22.84
N LEU A 234 -11.99 -1.01 -23.44
CA LEU A 234 -11.63 -0.96 -24.86
C LEU A 234 -12.87 -1.15 -25.75
N THR A 235 -13.73 -2.11 -25.39
CA THR A 235 -14.98 -2.39 -26.09
C THR A 235 -15.91 -1.18 -26.03
N ALA A 236 -16.06 -0.56 -24.86
CA ALA A 236 -16.87 0.64 -24.69
C ALA A 236 -16.32 1.83 -25.50
N PHE A 237 -15.00 1.96 -25.64
CA PHE A 237 -14.38 3.05 -26.39
C PHE A 237 -14.53 2.89 -27.91
N HIS A 238 -14.38 1.68 -28.44
CA HIS A 238 -14.44 1.42 -29.89
C HIS A 238 -15.79 0.92 -30.40
N GLY A 239 -16.71 0.53 -29.51
CA GLY A 239 -17.99 -0.09 -29.84
C GLY A 239 -17.88 -1.58 -30.22
N ASN A 240 -16.69 -2.19 -30.16
CA ASN A 240 -16.49 -3.63 -30.37
C ASN A 240 -15.23 -4.13 -29.65
N ALA A 241 -15.20 -5.43 -29.31
CA ALA A 241 -14.13 -6.04 -28.52
C ALA A 241 -12.86 -6.40 -29.32
N ASN A 242 -12.93 -6.39 -30.65
CA ASN A 242 -11.82 -6.81 -31.53
C ASN A 242 -11.02 -5.62 -32.09
N SER A 243 -11.35 -4.40 -31.68
CA SER A 243 -10.63 -3.21 -32.14
C SER A 243 -9.22 -3.18 -31.59
N THR A 244 -8.27 -2.91 -32.48
CA THR A 244 -6.87 -2.70 -32.14
C THR A 244 -6.75 -1.52 -31.16
N PRO A 245 -6.03 -1.69 -30.04
CA PRO A 245 -5.76 -0.60 -29.11
C PRO A 245 -5.10 0.60 -29.79
N THR A 246 -5.46 1.80 -29.34
CA THR A 246 -4.89 3.09 -29.78
C THR A 246 -4.32 3.86 -28.59
N SER A 247 -3.45 4.84 -28.85
CA SER A 247 -2.94 5.71 -27.78
C SER A 247 -4.05 6.44 -27.00
N ALA A 248 -5.20 6.71 -27.62
CA ALA A 248 -6.34 7.31 -26.95
C ALA A 248 -7.06 6.32 -26.02
N SER A 249 -7.23 5.05 -26.45
CA SER A 249 -7.87 4.02 -25.62
C SER A 249 -7.03 3.66 -24.40
N ASP A 250 -5.69 3.73 -24.48
CA ASP A 250 -4.80 3.45 -23.35
C ASP A 250 -5.16 4.26 -22.10
N ARG A 251 -5.49 5.55 -22.26
CA ARG A 251 -5.86 6.40 -21.11
C ARG A 251 -7.12 5.91 -20.41
N ILE A 252 -8.10 5.42 -21.17
CA ILE A 252 -9.37 4.93 -20.66
C ILE A 252 -9.17 3.56 -19.99
N VAL A 253 -8.43 2.67 -20.65
CA VAL A 253 -8.08 1.33 -20.16
C VAL A 253 -7.28 1.42 -18.85
N VAL A 254 -6.22 2.23 -18.81
CA VAL A 254 -5.41 2.45 -17.59
C VAL A 254 -6.25 3.03 -16.47
N LYS A 255 -7.16 3.97 -16.76
CA LYS A 255 -8.09 4.51 -15.75
C LYS A 255 -9.02 3.44 -15.19
N ALA A 256 -9.53 2.53 -16.04
CA ALA A 256 -10.40 1.44 -15.59
C ALA A 256 -9.67 0.44 -14.68
N MET A 257 -8.39 0.19 -14.95
CA MET A 257 -7.56 -0.73 -14.15
C MET A 257 -6.94 -0.10 -12.90
N ALA A 258 -7.17 1.19 -12.63
CA ALA A 258 -6.43 1.95 -11.61
C ALA A 258 -6.43 1.32 -10.21
N ARG A 259 -7.50 0.59 -9.85
CA ARG A 259 -7.59 -0.14 -8.56
C ARG A 259 -6.56 -1.27 -8.40
N TYR A 260 -5.94 -1.72 -9.49
CA TYR A 260 -4.96 -2.80 -9.52
C TYR A 260 -3.50 -2.30 -9.66
N ASN A 261 -3.26 -0.98 -9.63
CA ASN A 261 -1.92 -0.38 -9.86
C ASN A 261 -0.82 -0.88 -8.90
N ASP A 262 -1.19 -1.38 -7.73
CA ASP A 262 -0.23 -1.82 -6.72
C ASP A 262 0.47 -3.15 -7.10
N PHE A 263 -0.19 -3.99 -7.90
CA PHE A 263 0.36 -5.29 -8.34
C PHE A 263 1.50 -5.19 -9.37
N PRO A 264 1.37 -4.47 -10.51
CA PRO A 264 2.48 -4.29 -11.44
C PRO A 264 3.63 -3.55 -10.77
N ARG A 265 3.35 -2.65 -9.81
CA ARG A 265 4.38 -1.96 -9.04
C ARG A 265 5.21 -2.93 -8.18
N LEU A 266 4.58 -3.89 -7.50
CA LEU A 266 5.30 -4.93 -6.75
C LEU A 266 6.19 -5.76 -7.69
N LEU A 267 5.66 -6.22 -8.83
CA LEU A 267 6.43 -7.00 -9.81
C LEU A 267 7.64 -6.23 -10.35
N HIS A 268 7.47 -4.92 -10.61
CA HIS A 268 8.59 -4.05 -10.97
C HIS A 268 9.62 -3.98 -9.84
N VAL A 269 9.22 -3.76 -8.57
CA VAL A 269 10.18 -3.71 -7.46
C VAL A 269 10.92 -5.03 -7.27
N ILE A 270 10.29 -6.17 -7.55
CA ILE A 270 10.95 -7.47 -7.53
C ILE A 270 11.98 -7.59 -8.67
N THR A 271 11.64 -7.16 -9.89
CA THR A 271 12.47 -7.33 -11.09
C THR A 271 13.56 -6.27 -11.29
N SER A 272 13.37 -5.06 -10.80
CA SER A 272 14.28 -3.93 -11.06
C SER A 272 14.34 -2.93 -9.89
N GLY A 273 13.92 -3.36 -8.70
CA GLY A 273 14.03 -2.56 -7.48
C GLY A 273 15.47 -2.35 -7.03
N VAL A 274 15.66 -1.61 -5.95
CA VAL A 274 16.99 -1.43 -5.37
C VAL A 274 17.48 -2.72 -4.76
N ASP A 275 18.76 -2.99 -4.93
CA ASP A 275 19.44 -4.20 -4.48
C ASP A 275 18.79 -5.47 -5.06
N PHE A 276 18.15 -5.40 -6.23
CA PHE A 276 17.62 -6.59 -6.90
C PHE A 276 18.76 -7.49 -7.36
N GLU A 277 18.56 -8.79 -7.23
CA GLU A 277 19.44 -9.81 -7.78
C GLU A 277 18.78 -10.43 -9.02
N GLY A 278 19.58 -10.84 -10.01
CA GLY A 278 19.06 -11.30 -11.31
C GLY A 278 18.13 -12.52 -11.24
N HIS A 279 18.11 -13.23 -10.12
CA HIS A 279 17.28 -14.42 -9.89
C HIS A 279 16.07 -14.16 -8.99
N ASP A 280 15.85 -12.92 -8.52
CA ASP A 280 14.75 -12.59 -7.60
C ASP A 280 13.37 -12.88 -8.22
N LEU A 281 13.16 -12.53 -9.49
CA LEU A 281 11.90 -12.85 -10.14
C LEU A 281 11.69 -14.36 -10.28
N ALA A 282 12.74 -15.12 -10.59
CA ALA A 282 12.65 -16.58 -10.70
C ALA A 282 12.33 -17.23 -9.36
N LEU A 283 12.95 -16.76 -8.27
CA LEU A 283 12.63 -17.21 -6.92
C LEU A 283 11.19 -16.86 -6.53
N PHE A 284 10.78 -15.62 -6.79
CA PHE A 284 9.43 -15.15 -6.47
C PHE A 284 8.35 -15.87 -7.27
N ALA A 285 8.57 -16.08 -8.57
CA ALA A 285 7.59 -16.67 -9.48
C ALA A 285 7.63 -18.19 -9.51
N PHE A 286 8.43 -18.84 -8.66
CA PHE A 286 8.65 -20.28 -8.69
C PHE A 286 7.33 -21.06 -8.70
N ARG A 287 7.14 -21.95 -9.70
CA ARG A 287 5.90 -22.73 -9.98
C ARG A 287 4.70 -21.93 -10.49
N TYR A 288 4.81 -20.61 -10.60
CA TYR A 288 3.78 -19.70 -11.10
C TYR A 288 4.20 -18.98 -12.37
N GLU A 289 5.38 -19.27 -12.92
CA GLU A 289 6.02 -18.54 -14.02
C GLU A 289 5.08 -18.43 -15.22
N ALA A 290 4.59 -19.57 -15.71
CA ALA A 290 3.69 -19.63 -16.86
C ALA A 290 2.33 -18.95 -16.59
N ARG A 291 1.82 -19.03 -15.35
CA ARG A 291 0.53 -18.43 -14.97
C ARG A 291 0.64 -16.92 -14.89
N LEU A 292 1.69 -16.44 -14.23
CA LEU A 292 2.00 -15.03 -14.10
C LEU A 292 2.31 -14.41 -15.46
N TYR A 293 3.09 -15.09 -16.31
CA TYR A 293 3.34 -14.68 -17.69
C TYR A 293 2.03 -14.43 -18.45
N ARG A 294 1.12 -15.42 -18.47
CA ARG A 294 -0.17 -15.29 -19.17
C ARG A 294 -1.02 -14.17 -18.60
N ALA A 295 -1.04 -14.00 -17.28
CA ALA A 295 -1.80 -12.95 -16.61
C ALA A 295 -1.27 -11.55 -16.98
N VAL A 296 0.06 -11.36 -17.01
CA VAL A 296 0.70 -10.11 -17.43
C VAL A 296 0.41 -9.83 -18.91
N VAL A 297 0.64 -10.81 -19.79
CA VAL A 297 0.40 -10.68 -21.25
C VAL A 297 -1.05 -10.34 -21.54
N SER A 298 -2.01 -10.96 -20.83
CA SER A 298 -3.45 -10.68 -21.01
C SER A 298 -3.83 -9.22 -20.78
N VAL A 299 -3.08 -8.50 -19.94
CA VAL A 299 -3.26 -7.05 -19.75
C VAL A 299 -2.52 -6.26 -20.82
N VAL A 300 -1.25 -6.61 -21.07
CA VAL A 300 -0.37 -5.89 -22.01
C VAL A 300 -0.96 -5.88 -23.43
N GLU A 301 -1.59 -6.98 -23.88
CA GLU A 301 -2.24 -7.07 -25.19
C GLU A 301 -3.44 -6.12 -25.37
N LYS A 302 -3.98 -5.56 -24.29
CA LYS A 302 -5.09 -4.59 -24.34
C LYS A 302 -4.62 -3.13 -24.44
N LEU A 303 -3.31 -2.91 -24.47
CA LEU A 303 -2.69 -1.60 -24.54
C LEU A 303 -1.99 -1.40 -25.89
N HIS A 304 -2.10 -0.21 -26.45
CA HIS A 304 -1.36 0.18 -27.64
C HIS A 304 0.12 0.35 -27.31
N ASN A 305 0.42 1.04 -26.21
CA ASN A 305 1.74 1.06 -25.61
C ASN A 305 1.79 0.03 -24.47
N PRO A 306 2.56 -1.07 -24.60
CA PRO A 306 2.73 -2.07 -23.54
C PRO A 306 3.13 -1.52 -22.16
N GLY A 307 3.82 -0.37 -22.13
CA GLY A 307 4.23 0.32 -20.91
C GLY A 307 3.26 1.40 -20.43
N ALA A 308 2.06 1.52 -21.00
CA ALA A 308 1.09 2.57 -20.63
C ALA A 308 0.58 2.44 -19.20
N TRP A 309 0.48 1.20 -18.67
CA TRP A 309 0.02 0.96 -17.31
C TRP A 309 1.15 1.03 -16.28
N ASP A 310 2.22 0.28 -16.49
CA ASP A 310 3.51 0.41 -15.81
C ASP A 310 4.62 0.16 -16.83
N VAL A 311 5.60 1.07 -16.89
CA VAL A 311 6.67 1.09 -17.90
C VAL A 311 7.53 -0.19 -17.86
N TYR A 312 7.59 -0.88 -16.72
CA TYR A 312 8.44 -2.06 -16.52
C TYR A 312 7.67 -3.37 -16.68
N LEU A 313 6.35 -3.33 -16.78
CA LEU A 313 5.52 -4.53 -16.90
C LEU A 313 5.90 -5.42 -18.12
N PRO A 314 6.26 -4.87 -19.30
CA PRO A 314 6.77 -5.67 -20.42
C PRO A 314 8.05 -6.43 -20.08
N ASN A 315 8.96 -5.84 -19.29
CA ASN A 315 10.20 -6.50 -18.88
C ASN A 315 9.93 -7.69 -17.96
N VAL A 316 8.91 -7.60 -17.10
CA VAL A 316 8.44 -8.73 -16.29
C VAL A 316 7.99 -9.87 -17.19
N ALA A 317 7.19 -9.59 -18.24
CA ALA A 317 6.75 -10.62 -19.18
C ALA A 317 7.92 -11.29 -19.91
N ILE A 318 8.89 -10.50 -20.38
CA ILE A 318 10.09 -11.02 -21.06
C ILE A 318 10.88 -11.95 -20.12
N ALA A 319 11.07 -11.53 -18.86
CA ALA A 319 11.83 -12.31 -17.89
C ALA A 319 11.11 -13.59 -17.40
N LEU A 320 9.79 -13.67 -17.54
CA LEU A 320 9.01 -14.88 -17.23
C LEU A 320 8.91 -15.86 -18.41
N TYR A 321 9.27 -15.43 -19.62
CA TYR A 321 9.21 -16.25 -20.83
C TYR A 321 10.44 -17.16 -20.99
N SER A 322 11.60 -16.73 -20.46
CA SER A 322 12.88 -17.44 -20.50
C SER A 322 12.94 -18.63 -19.56
#